data_AF-A0A6A8LQV9-F1
#
_entry.id   AF-A0A6A8LQV9-F1
#
_cell.length_a   1.000
_cell.length_b   1.000
_cell.length_c   1.000
_cell.angle_alpha   90.00
_cell.angle_beta   90.00
_cell.angle_gamma   90.00
#
_symmetry.space_group_name_H-M   'P 1'
#
loop_
_entity.id
_entity.type
_entity.pdbx_description
1 polymer ?
#
loop_
_entity_poly.entity_id
_entity_poly.type
_entity_poly.pdbx_seq_one_letter_code
_entity_poly.pdbx_strand_id
1 'polypeptide(L)' 'MTNSLLSQQLDALLTNETNFIANLSNASALLYQSLSDINWAGFYLYDETNDELHLGPFQGKVAC' A
#
# COMPACT_ATOMS: atom_id res chain seq x y z
N MET A 1 16.11 8.69 9.07
CA MET A 1 15.15 7.61 8.74
C MET A 1 15.90 6.30 8.83
N THR A 2 15.51 5.42 9.75
CA THR A 2 16.13 4.09 9.87
C THR A 2 15.91 3.32 8.58
N ASN A 3 17.00 3.09 7.82
CA ASN A 3 17.03 2.36 6.54
C ASN A 3 16.69 0.87 6.74
N SER A 4 15.46 0.55 7.13
CA SER A 4 15.02 -0.85 7.19
C SER A 4 15.05 -1.46 5.78
N LEU A 5 15.31 -2.76 5.68
CA LEU A 5 15.27 -3.49 4.41
C LEU A 5 13.92 -3.28 3.69
N LEU A 6 12.83 -3.28 4.45
CA LEU A 6 11.48 -3.03 3.94
C LEU A 6 11.35 -1.65 3.29
N SER A 7 11.89 -0.61 3.93
CA SER A 7 11.88 0.76 3.36
C SER A 7 12.68 0.84 2.06
N GLN A 8 13.83 0.15 1.98
CA GLN A 8 14.65 0.12 0.76
C GLN A 8 13.98 -0.66 -0.38
N GLN A 9 13.31 -1.78 -0.06
CA GLN A 9 12.53 -2.55 -1.04
C GLN A 9 11.35 -1.75 -1.57
N LEU A 10 10.67 -1.00 -0.70
CA LEU A 10 9.58 -0.12 -1.12
C LEU A 10 10.10 0.97 -2.07
N ASP A 11 11.17 1.66 -1.69
CA ASP A 11 11.77 2.72 -2.52
C ASP A 11 12.16 2.19 -3.91
N ALA A 12 12.78 1.01 -3.97
CA ALA A 12 13.14 0.37 -5.23
C ALA A 12 11.92 0.00 -6.10
N LEU A 13 10.81 -0.45 -5.50
CA LEU A 13 9.58 -0.79 -6.21
C LEU A 13 8.84 0.43 -6.76
N LEU A 14 8.92 1.58 -6.07
CA LEU A 14 8.25 2.81 -6.47
C LEU A 14 9.12 3.69 -7.39
N THR A 15 10.42 3.42 -7.44
CA THR A 15 11.36 4.18 -8.29
C THR A 15 10.98 4.04 -9.76
N ASN A 16 10.81 5.18 -10.43
CA ASN A 16 10.38 5.32 -11.84
C ASN A 16 8.95 4.85 -12.17
N GLU A 17 8.17 4.40 -11.19
CA GLU A 17 6.74 4.14 -11.38
C GLU A 17 5.94 5.41 -11.08
N THR A 18 5.18 5.88 -12.07
CA THR A 18 4.39 7.13 -11.98
C THR A 18 2.90 6.85 -11.84
N ASN A 19 2.46 5.63 -12.13
CA ASN A 19 1.08 5.22 -11.97
C ASN A 19 0.74 5.07 -10.48
N PHE A 20 -0.15 5.92 -10.01
CA PHE A 20 -0.59 5.95 -8.62
C PHE A 20 -1.14 4.61 -8.14
N ILE A 21 -1.98 3.95 -8.95
CA ILE A 21 -2.59 2.66 -8.58
C ILE A 21 -1.53 1.54 -8.53
N ALA A 22 -0.58 1.53 -9.47
CA ALA A 22 0.53 0.58 -9.46
C ALA A 22 1.39 0.73 -8.20
N ASN A 23 1.72 1.96 -7.82
CA ASN A 23 2.47 2.27 -6.61
C ASN A 23 1.78 1.77 -5.34
N LEU A 24 0.48 2.05 -5.18
CA LEU A 24 -0.29 1.54 -4.03
C LEU A 24 -0.41 0.01 -4.03
N SER A 25 -0.57 -0.59 -5.22
CA SER A 25 -0.65 -2.05 -5.37
C SER A 25 0.67 -2.73 -4.96
N ASN A 26 1.80 -2.20 -5.43
CA ASN A 26 3.13 -2.72 -5.08
C ASN A 26 3.45 -2.51 -3.60
N ALA A 27 3.10 -1.35 -3.04
CA ALA A 27 3.30 -1.06 -1.62
C ALA A 27 2.49 -2.01 -0.72
N SER A 28 1.20 -2.18 -1.00
CA SER A 28 0.34 -3.09 -0.23
C SER A 28 0.81 -4.56 -0.34
N ALA A 29 1.26 -4.99 -1.52
CA ALA A 29 1.84 -6.31 -1.73
C ALA A 29 3.11 -6.55 -0.89
N LEU A 30 4.05 -5.59 -0.91
CA LEU A 30 5.28 -5.71 -0.14
C LEU A 30 5.00 -5.76 1.37
N LEU A 31 4.10 -4.90 1.86
CA LEU A 31 3.72 -4.88 3.27
C LEU A 31 3.07 -6.21 3.71
N TYR A 32 2.12 -6.71 2.92
CA TYR A 32 1.45 -7.98 3.20
C TYR A 32 2.39 -9.17 3.21
N GLN A 33 3.38 -9.18 2.32
CA GLN A 33 4.40 -10.22 2.29
C GLN A 33 5.41 -10.13 3.45
N SER A 34 5.71 -8.92 3.90
CA SER A 34 6.83 -8.68 4.84
C SER A 34 6.42 -8.71 6.31
N LEU A 35 5.16 -8.37 6.62
CA LEU A 35 4.65 -8.32 7.99
C LEU A 35 3.95 -9.64 8.33
N SER A 36 4.46 -10.36 9.34
CA SER A 36 4.00 -11.71 9.68
C SER A 36 2.72 -11.77 10.50
N ASP A 37 2.32 -10.68 11.14
CA ASP A 37 1.18 -10.65 12.08
C ASP A 37 0.13 -9.61 11.65
N ILE A 38 -0.29 -9.72 10.39
CA ILE A 38 -1.37 -8.92 9.82
C ILE A 38 -2.29 -9.81 8.99
N ASN A 39 -3.56 -9.41 8.91
CA ASN A 39 -4.57 -10.06 8.07
C ASN A 39 -4.89 -9.27 6.80
N TRP A 40 -4.38 -8.04 6.70
CA TRP A 40 -4.71 -7.08 5.67
C TRP A 40 -3.66 -5.97 5.59
N ALA A 41 -3.33 -5.51 4.38
CA ALA A 41 -2.54 -4.32 4.14
C ALA A 41 -3.04 -3.59 2.89
N GLY A 42 -3.24 -2.28 2.96
CA GLY A 42 -3.80 -1.50 1.87
C GLY A 42 -4.03 -0.05 2.25
N PHE A 43 -4.79 0.65 1.42
CA PHE A 43 -5.01 2.09 1.56
C PHE A 43 -6.49 2.42 1.50
N TYR A 44 -6.91 3.36 2.34
CA TYR A 44 -8.14 4.12 2.13
C TYR A 44 -7.75 5.47 1.51
N LEU A 45 -8.44 5.82 0.44
CA LEU A 45 -8.23 7.08 -0.29
C LEU A 45 -9.33 8.04 0.11
N TYR A 46 -8.93 9.19 0.64
CA TYR A 46 -9.86 10.21 1.07
C TYR A 46 -10.35 11.04 -0.12
N ASP A 47 -11.67 11.15 -0.25
CA ASP A 47 -12.37 12.00 -1.18
C ASP A 47 -12.89 13.24 -0.46
N GLU A 48 -12.17 14.35 -0.61
CA GLU A 48 -12.51 15.65 -0.03
C GLU A 48 -13.85 16.21 -0.53
N THR A 49 -14.32 15.78 -1.71
CA THR A 49 -15.55 16.31 -2.31
C THR A 49 -16.77 15.76 -1.60
N ASN A 50 -16.73 14.48 -1.24
CA ASN A 50 -17.83 13.76 -0.61
C ASN A 50 -17.63 13.53 0.90
N ASP A 51 -16.45 13.89 1.45
CA ASP A 51 -16.05 13.63 2.84
C ASP A 51 -16.09 12.12 3.18
N GLU A 52 -15.53 11.30 2.27
CA GLU A 52 -15.61 9.84 2.33
C GLU A 52 -14.24 9.16 2.14
N LEU A 53 -14.14 7.92 2.60
CA LEU A 53 -12.96 7.06 2.42
C LEU A 53 -13.29 5.91 1.46
N HIS A 54 -12.69 5.94 0.28
CA HIS A 54 -12.80 4.87 -0.71
C HIS A 54 -11.73 3.81 -0.46
N LEU A 55 -12.12 2.54 -0.60
CA LEU A 55 -11.17 1.44 -0.57
C LEU A 55 -10.26 1.49 -1.80
N GLY A 56 -8.97 1.74 -1.59
CA GLY A 56 -7.93 1.68 -2.61
C GLY A 56 -7.31 0.28 -2.72
N PRO A 57 -6.20 0.12 -3.47
CA PRO A 57 -5.50 -1.16 -3.57
C PRO A 57 -5.11 -1.75 -2.22
N PHE A 58 -5.33 -3.06 -2.06
CA PHE A 58 -5.05 -3.78 -0.83
C PHE A 58 -4.74 -5.25 -1.10
N GLN A 59 -4.17 -5.91 -0.10
CA GLN A 59 -3.97 -7.36 -0.02
C GLN A 59 -4.59 -7.91 1.25
N GLY A 60 -5.13 -9.12 1.15
CA GLY A 60 -5.81 -9.82 2.23
C GLY A 60 -7.18 -10.31 1.79
N LYS A 61 -8.04 -10.60 2.77
CA LYS A 61 -9.43 -10.96 2.49
C LYS A 61 -10.20 -9.74 1.98
N VAL A 62 -11.30 -10.01 1.26
CA VAL A 62 -12.25 -8.98 0.82
C VAL A 62 -12.59 -8.07 2.00
N ALA A 63 -12.41 -6.76 1.81
CA ALA A 63 -12.85 -5.77 2.78
C ALA A 63 -14.37 -5.58 2.62
N CYS A 64 -15.08 -5.70 3.74
CA CYS A 64 -16.54 -5.65 3.82
C CYS A 64 -17.04 -4.20 3.80
#